data_AF-A0A3M1J1Q9-F1
#
_entry.id   AF-A0A3M1J1Q9-F1
#
_cell.length_a   1.000
_cell.length_b   1.000
_cell.length_c   1.000
_cell.angle_alpha   90.00
_cell.angle_beta   90.00
_cell.angle_gamma   90.00
#
_symmetry.space_group_name_H-M   'P 1'
#
loop_
_entity.id
_entity.type
_entity.pdbx_description
1 polymer ?
#
loop_
_entity_poly.entity_id
_entity_poly.type
_entity_poly.pdbx_seq_one_letter_code
_entity_poly.pdbx_strand_id
1 'polypeptide(L)'
;MTAETEQPCPNCREPMLPGQQICAQCGHNQHTTSKTIRCRVCSRKANAQFLVCPHCGANLEPKQLPVFQIGFAGIVIVGLIFGWLQWGSTVQDGVQQAALLINPPTPTPTFTVTPTPTSTTTPTPTLTPTP
;
A
#
# COMPACT_ATOMS: atom_id res chain seq x y z
N MET A 1 17.12 -27.31 6.44
CA MET A 1 16.91 -27.70 7.84
C MET A 1 16.90 -26.40 8.61
N THR A 2 15.72 -25.83 8.85
CA THR A 2 15.53 -24.48 9.38
C THR A 2 15.83 -24.48 10.88
N ALA A 3 16.75 -23.62 11.32
CA ALA A 3 16.99 -23.35 12.73
C ALA A 3 15.88 -22.42 13.24
N GLU A 4 14.76 -23.00 13.67
CA GLU A 4 13.76 -22.27 14.45
C GLU A 4 14.40 -21.87 15.78
N THR A 5 14.39 -20.57 16.07
CA THR A 5 15.05 -19.99 17.25
C THR A 5 14.26 -20.37 18.49
N GLU A 6 14.66 -21.45 19.15
CA GLU A 6 14.06 -21.98 20.37
C GLU A 6 14.29 -21.00 21.53
N GLN A 7 13.23 -20.35 22.02
CA GLN A 7 13.34 -19.29 23.01
C GLN A 7 13.20 -19.90 24.42
N PRO A 8 14.22 -19.82 25.29
CA PRO A 8 14.19 -20.47 26.59
C PRO A 8 13.22 -19.79 27.56
N CYS A 9 12.60 -20.56 28.44
CA CYS A 9 11.73 -20.04 29.48
C CYS A 9 12.51 -19.17 30.49
N PRO A 10 12.07 -17.95 30.86
CA PRO A 10 12.78 -17.11 31.82
C PRO A 10 12.77 -17.70 33.25
N ASN A 11 11.85 -18.62 33.54
CA ASN A 11 11.69 -19.21 34.87
C ASN A 11 12.48 -20.52 35.02
N CYS A 12 12.20 -21.51 34.18
CA CYS A 12 12.86 -22.83 34.25
C CYS A 12 14.00 -23.02 33.25
N ARG A 13 14.23 -22.05 32.34
CA ARG A 13 15.26 -22.10 31.27
C ARG A 13 15.13 -23.25 30.29
N GLU A 14 14.01 -23.97 30.33
CA GLU A 14 13.72 -25.03 29.37
C GLU A 14 13.49 -24.42 27.98
N PRO A 15 14.00 -25.04 26.90
CA PRO A 15 13.61 -24.71 25.54
C PRO A 15 12.09 -24.79 25.37
N MET A 16 11.51 -23.74 24.79
CA MET A 16 10.07 -23.70 24.51
C MET A 16 9.82 -23.69 23.02
N LEU A 17 8.82 -24.46 22.58
CA LEU A 17 8.39 -24.45 21.19
C LEU A 17 7.90 -23.05 20.80
N PRO A 18 8.23 -22.59 19.58
CA PRO A 18 7.78 -21.29 19.09
C PRO A 18 6.25 -21.24 19.07
N GLY A 19 5.68 -20.24 19.76
CA GLY A 19 4.22 -20.03 19.87
C GLY A 19 3.55 -20.63 21.11
N GLN A 20 4.28 -21.36 21.96
CA GLN A 20 3.71 -21.90 23.19
C GLN A 20 3.57 -20.83 24.29
N GLN A 21 2.31 -20.51 24.64
CA GLN A 21 1.95 -19.44 25.58
C GLN A 21 2.23 -19.78 27.06
N ILE A 22 2.21 -21.06 27.40
CA ILE A 22 2.38 -21.57 28.77
C ILE A 22 3.48 -22.62 28.76
N CYS A 23 4.46 -22.49 29.65
CA CYS A 23 5.50 -23.50 29.80
C CYS A 23 4.92 -24.81 30.33
N ALA A 24 5.10 -25.91 29.59
CA ALA A 24 4.64 -27.23 30.00
C ALA A 24 5.37 -27.76 31.24
N GLN A 25 6.61 -27.33 31.48
CA GLN A 25 7.43 -27.78 32.61
C GLN A 25 7.17 -27.01 33.90
N CYS A 26 7.03 -25.68 33.83
CA CYS A 26 6.89 -24.84 35.02
C CYS A 26 5.56 -24.06 35.11
N GLY A 27 4.68 -24.17 34.12
CA GLY A 27 3.40 -23.47 34.07
C GLY A 27 3.51 -21.95 33.83
N HIS A 28 4.71 -21.42 33.58
CA HIS A 28 4.91 -19.98 33.41
C HIS A 28 4.27 -19.47 32.11
N ASN A 29 3.40 -18.46 32.22
CA ASN A 29 2.76 -17.82 31.08
C ASN A 29 3.69 -16.77 30.46
N GLN A 30 4.01 -16.95 29.19
CA GLN A 30 4.93 -16.10 28.41
C GLN A 30 4.21 -14.96 27.68
N HIS A 31 2.93 -14.71 28.00
CA HIS A 31 2.10 -13.73 27.31
C HIS A 31 2.78 -12.35 27.35
N THR A 32 3.30 -11.94 26.20
CA THR A 32 4.01 -10.69 25.97
C THR A 32 3.10 -9.52 26.30
N THR A 33 3.46 -8.82 27.38
CA THR A 33 3.02 -7.48 27.79
C THR A 33 1.53 -7.21 27.63
N SER A 34 0.70 -7.88 28.43
CA SER A 34 -0.66 -7.40 28.64
C SER A 34 -0.60 -6.02 29.30
N LYS A 35 -1.19 -5.02 28.64
CA LYS A 35 -1.24 -3.65 29.16
C LYS A 35 -1.95 -3.71 30.52
N THR A 36 -1.28 -3.30 31.59
CA THR A 36 -1.90 -3.28 32.92
C THR A 36 -2.57 -1.94 33.16
N ILE A 37 -3.78 -1.96 33.71
CA ILE A 37 -4.49 -0.75 34.16
C ILE A 37 -4.66 -0.82 35.69
N ARG A 38 -4.61 0.34 36.35
CA ARG A 38 -4.90 0.41 37.79
C ARG A 38 -6.40 0.58 37.98
N CYS A 39 -6.99 -0.27 38.80
CA CYS A 39 -8.39 -0.12 39.17
C CYS A 39 -8.57 1.17 40.01
N ARG A 40 -9.58 1.99 39.71
CA ARG A 40 -9.87 3.21 40.49
C ARG A 40 -10.43 2.92 41.89
N VAL A 41 -11.09 1.77 42.07
CA VAL A 41 -11.76 1.40 43.33
C VAL A 41 -10.77 0.74 44.30
N CYS A 42 -10.06 -0.29 43.86
CA CYS A 42 -9.16 -1.06 44.74
C CYS A 42 -7.67 -0.72 44.58
N SER A 43 -7.31 0.15 43.63
CA SER A 43 -5.92 0.56 43.30
C SER A 43 -4.95 -0.57 42.89
N ARG A 44 -5.41 -1.82 42.84
CA ARG A 44 -4.61 -2.96 42.38
C ARG A 44 -4.48 -2.93 40.85
N LYS A 45 -3.36 -3.48 40.37
CA LYS A 45 -3.08 -3.64 38.94
C LYS A 45 -3.91 -4.82 38.42
N ALA A 46 -4.64 -4.59 37.34
CA ALA A 46 -5.37 -5.62 36.61
C ALA A 46 -5.00 -5.56 35.13
N ASN A 47 -5.20 -6.66 34.41
CA ASN A 47 -4.93 -6.70 32.98
C ASN A 47 -6.04 -5.93 32.22
N ALA A 48 -5.66 -5.03 31.31
CA ALA A 48 -6.56 -4.19 30.50
C ALA A 48 -7.52 -4.97 29.60
N GLN A 49 -7.27 -6.27 29.41
CA GLN A 49 -8.11 -7.15 28.62
C GLN A 49 -9.39 -7.56 29.35
N PHE A 50 -9.44 -7.44 30.69
CA PHE A 50 -10.63 -7.78 31.45
C PHE A 50 -11.51 -6.54 31.65
N LEU A 51 -12.78 -6.65 31.25
CA LEU A 51 -13.82 -5.64 31.51
C LEU A 51 -14.13 -5.48 33.01
N VAL A 52 -13.71 -6.41 33.86
CA VAL A 52 -14.04 -6.41 35.28
C VAL A 52 -12.79 -6.69 36.11
N CYS A 53 -12.60 -5.91 37.18
CA CYS A 53 -11.46 -6.08 38.08
C CYS A 53 -11.59 -7.37 38.90
N PRO A 54 -10.60 -8.29 38.85
CA PRO A 54 -10.66 -9.57 39.58
C PRO A 54 -10.57 -9.42 41.10
N HIS A 55 -10.23 -8.23 41.61
CA HIS A 55 -10.06 -7.99 43.04
C HIS A 55 -11.28 -7.34 43.71
N CYS A 56 -12.07 -6.57 42.98
CA CYS A 56 -13.18 -5.80 43.56
C CYS A 56 -14.47 -5.81 42.73
N GLY A 57 -14.46 -6.46 41.56
CA GLY A 57 -15.63 -6.51 40.68
C GLY A 57 -15.95 -5.20 39.96
N ALA A 58 -15.15 -4.14 40.12
CA ALA A 58 -15.39 -2.86 39.45
C ALA A 58 -15.12 -2.98 37.93
N ASN A 59 -15.96 -2.33 37.13
CA ASN A 59 -15.80 -2.29 35.67
C ASN A 59 -14.52 -1.54 35.29
N LEU A 60 -13.68 -2.18 34.49
CA LEU A 60 -12.44 -1.66 33.94
C LEU A 60 -12.73 -1.36 32.48
N GLU A 61 -13.30 -0.19 32.17
CA GLU A 61 -13.57 0.16 30.78
C GLU A 61 -12.26 0.19 29.97
N PRO A 62 -12.09 -0.71 28.98
CA PRO A 62 -10.97 -0.63 28.07
C PRO A 62 -11.11 0.70 27.32
N LYS A 63 -10.02 1.47 27.26
CA LYS A 63 -9.97 2.76 26.56
C LYS A 63 -10.34 2.53 25.11
N GLN A 64 -11.62 2.71 24.80
CA GLN A 64 -12.22 2.67 23.48
C GLN A 64 -11.29 3.35 22.49
N LEU A 65 -10.74 2.56 21.58
CA LEU A 65 -9.94 3.07 20.48
C LEU A 65 -10.76 4.16 19.79
N PRO A 66 -10.18 5.34 19.48
CA PRO A 66 -10.93 6.46 18.95
C PRO A 66 -11.28 6.19 17.47
N VAL A 67 -12.23 5.29 17.22
CA VAL A 67 -12.74 4.93 15.89
C VAL A 67 -13.12 6.18 15.10
N PHE A 68 -13.66 7.19 15.79
CA PHE A 68 -14.01 8.48 15.21
C PHE A 68 -12.80 9.27 14.69
N GLN A 69 -11.66 9.26 15.39
CA GLN A 69 -10.46 9.97 14.94
C GLN A 69 -9.81 9.27 13.75
N ILE A 70 -9.82 7.94 13.70
CA ILE A 70 -9.30 7.18 12.56
C ILE A 70 -10.16 7.43 11.32
N GLY A 71 -11.49 7.48 11.48
CA GLY A 71 -12.42 7.79 10.39
C GLY A 71 -12.19 9.18 9.80
N PHE A 72 -12.12 10.22 10.64
CA PHE A 72 -11.90 11.59 10.17
C PHE A 72 -10.53 11.77 9.51
N ALA A 73 -9.47 11.19 10.10
CA ALA A 73 -8.13 11.23 9.52
C ALA A 73 -8.10 10.57 8.14
N GLY A 74 -8.79 9.44 7.95
CA GLY A 74 -8.92 8.78 6.66
C GLY A 74 -9.57 9.67 5.60
N ILE A 75 -10.67 10.34 5.93
CA ILE A 75 -11.38 11.24 5.00
C ILE A 75 -10.49 12.42 4.57
N VAL A 76 -9.78 13.04 5.52
CA VAL A 76 -8.87 14.17 5.21
C VAL A 76 -7.74 13.72 4.30
N ILE A 77 -7.12 12.56 4.57
CA ILE A 77 -6.03 12.04 3.74
C ILE A 77 -6.54 11.76 2.31
N VAL A 78 -7.70 11.11 2.17
CA VAL A 78 -8.28 10.83 0.85
C VAL A 78 -8.59 12.13 0.10
N GLY A 79 -9.18 13.12 0.79
CA GLY A 79 -9.46 14.44 0.19
C GLY A 79 -8.19 15.17 -0.26
N LEU A 80 -7.12 15.14 0.53
CA LEU A 80 -5.84 15.75 0.17
C LEU A 80 -5.19 15.06 -1.04
N ILE A 81 -5.17 13.73 -1.06
CA ILE A 81 -4.62 12.96 -2.20
C ILE A 81 -5.42 13.24 -3.46
N PHE A 82 -6.75 13.18 -3.37
CA PHE A 82 -7.63 13.40 -4.52
C PHE A 82 -7.54 14.84 -5.05
N GLY A 83 -7.45 15.82 -4.14
CA GLY A 83 -7.23 17.22 -4.49
C GLY A 83 -5.87 17.45 -5.18
N TRP A 84 -4.80 16.83 -4.66
CA TRP A 84 -3.47 16.92 -5.28
C TRP A 84 -3.44 16.30 -6.69
N LEU A 85 -4.06 15.13 -6.86
CA LEU A 85 -4.14 14.45 -8.15
C LEU A 85 -4.93 15.24 -9.19
N GLN A 86 -6.10 15.78 -8.83
CA GLN A 86 -6.89 16.59 -9.76
C GLN A 86 -6.17 17.88 -10.14
N TRP A 87 -5.62 18.62 -9.18
CA TRP A 87 -4.95 19.90 -9.48
C TRP A 87 -3.67 19.72 -10.30
N GLY A 88 -2.89 18.67 -10.05
CA GLY A 88 -1.68 18.37 -10.82
C GLY A 88 -1.98 18.16 -12.32
N SER A 89 -3.10 17.51 -12.65
CA SER A 89 -3.49 17.29 -14.05
C SER A 89 -3.83 18.58 -14.78
N THR A 90 -4.59 19.50 -14.16
CA THR A 90 -5.00 20.76 -14.78
C THR A 90 -3.82 21.71 -15.07
N VAL A 91 -2.76 21.68 -14.25
CA VAL A 91 -1.58 22.53 -14.46
C VAL A 91 -0.77 22.09 -15.68
N GLN A 92 -0.74 20.79 -16.00
CA GLN A 92 0.01 20.27 -17.15
C GLN A 92 -0.54 20.78 -18.49
N ASP A 93 -1.87 20.88 -18.61
CA ASP A 93 -2.51 21.37 -19.82
C ASP A 93 -2.19 22.86 -20.09
N GLY A 94 -2.12 23.67 -19.02
CA GLY A 94 -1.74 25.08 -19.12
C GLY A 94 -0.29 25.29 -19.55
N VAL A 95 0.64 24.41 -19.13
CA VAL A 95 2.07 24.51 -19.49
C VAL A 95 2.29 24.21 -20.97
N GLN A 96 1.54 23.29 -21.58
CA GLN A 96 1.65 22.99 -23.01
C GLN A 96 1.27 24.20 -23.88
N GLN A 97 0.24 24.95 -23.48
CA GLN A 97 -0.18 26.16 -24.18
C GLN A 97 0.85 27.29 -24.03
N ALA A 98 1.43 27.43 -22.83
CA ALA A 98 2.50 28.39 -22.58
C ALA A 98 3.80 28.05 -23.34
N ALA A 99 4.13 26.75 -23.48
CA ALA A 99 5.33 26.31 -24.19
C ALA A 99 5.31 26.69 -25.68
N LEU A 100 4.15 26.63 -26.33
CA LEU A 100 3.98 27.03 -27.74
C LEU A 100 4.17 28.54 -27.97
N LEU A 101 3.89 29.36 -26.96
CA LEU A 101 4.14 30.82 -27.00
C LEU A 101 5.61 31.16 -26.76
N ILE A 102 6.32 30.36 -25.95
CA ILE A 102 7.73 30.60 -25.57
C ILE A 102 8.70 30.08 -26.64
N ASN A 103 8.42 28.93 -27.24
CA ASN A 103 9.20 28.35 -28.35
C ASN A 103 8.27 28.06 -29.53
N PRO A 104 8.01 29.05 -30.41
CA PRO A 104 7.21 28.80 -31.59
C PRO A 104 7.93 27.77 -32.49
N PRO A 105 7.22 26.77 -33.04
CA PRO A 105 7.83 25.82 -33.96
C PRO A 105 8.29 26.57 -35.22
N THR A 106 9.59 26.51 -35.51
CA THR A 106 10.16 27.06 -36.74
C THR A 106 9.47 26.39 -37.93
N PRO A 107 8.83 27.14 -38.86
CA PRO A 107 8.19 26.54 -40.02
C PRO A 107 9.27 25.89 -40.90
N THR A 108 9.29 24.56 -40.93
CA THR A 108 10.16 23.81 -41.83
C THR A 108 9.52 23.85 -43.22
N PRO A 109 10.18 24.34 -44.28
CA PRO A 109 9.60 24.34 -45.61
C PRO A 109 9.41 22.91 -46.10
N THR A 110 8.16 22.47 -46.23
CA THR A 110 7.81 21.18 -46.82
C THR A 110 7.82 21.30 -48.34
N PHE A 111 8.85 20.76 -48.99
CA PHE A 111 8.85 20.61 -50.44
C PHE A 111 7.95 19.41 -50.81
N THR A 112 6.79 19.70 -51.41
CA THR A 112 5.89 18.67 -51.93
C THR A 112 6.38 18.24 -53.30
N VAL A 113 6.97 17.05 -53.40
CA VAL A 113 7.32 16.44 -54.68
C VAL A 113 6.07 15.73 -55.20
N THR A 114 5.40 16.31 -56.20
CA THR A 114 4.28 15.66 -56.90
C THR A 114 4.82 14.52 -57.78
N PRO A 115 4.49 13.24 -57.53
CA PRO A 115 4.90 12.17 -58.41
C PRO A 115 4.07 12.19 -59.71
N THR A 116 4.73 12.40 -60.85
CA THR A 116 4.14 12.22 -62.19
C THR A 116 3.80 10.72 -62.39
N PRO A 117 2.57 10.36 -62.77
CA PRO A 117 2.24 8.95 -63.03
C PRO A 117 2.90 8.48 -64.34
N THR A 118 3.86 7.55 -64.22
CA THR A 118 4.44 6.82 -65.35
C THR A 118 3.47 5.74 -65.82
N SER A 119 3.00 5.81 -67.07
CA SER A 119 2.15 4.79 -67.67
C SER A 119 2.97 3.52 -68.00
N THR A 120 2.72 2.43 -67.29
CA THR A 120 3.29 1.10 -67.56
C THR A 120 2.66 0.48 -68.81
N THR A 121 3.46 0.22 -69.84
CA THR A 121 3.03 -0.57 -71.00
C THR A 121 3.14 -2.06 -70.67
N THR A 122 2.01 -2.77 -70.77
CA THR A 122 1.93 -4.23 -70.57
C THR A 122 2.55 -4.95 -71.77
N PRO A 123 3.50 -5.87 -71.60
CA PRO A 123 4.06 -6.64 -72.72
C PRO A 123 3.10 -7.73 -73.19
N THR A 124 2.86 -7.77 -74.51
CA THR A 124 2.10 -8.80 -75.23
C THR A 124 2.79 -10.17 -75.11
N PRO A 125 2.08 -11.27 -74.77
CA PRO A 125 2.69 -12.59 -74.72
C PRO A 125 2.97 -13.14 -76.13
N THR A 126 4.22 -13.51 -76.38
CA THR A 126 4.70 -14.21 -77.57
C THR A 126 4.18 -15.65 -77.57
N LEU A 127 3.44 -16.03 -78.62
CA LEU A 127 3.07 -17.42 -78.88
C LEU A 127 4.10 -18.07 -79.82
N THR A 128 4.77 -19.10 -79.32
CA THR A 128 5.63 -20.03 -80.05
C THR A 128 4.78 -21.05 -80.80
N PRO A 129 5.21 -21.49 -82.00
CA PRO A 129 5.24 -22.93 -82.23
C PRO A 129 6.53 -23.48 -82.88
N THR A 130 6.99 -24.56 -82.25
CA THR A 130 7.85 -25.72 -82.57
C THR A 130 7.51 -26.38 -83.93
N PRO A 131 8.28 -27.33 -84.54
CA PRO A 131 9.59 -27.94 -84.25
C PRO A 131 10.78 -27.53 -85.14
#